data_AF-A0A7J4FC82-F1
#
_entry.id   AF-A0A7J4FC82-F1
#
_cell.length_a   1.000
_cell.length_b   1.000
_cell.length_c   1.000
_cell.angle_alpha   90.00
_cell.angle_beta   90.00
_cell.angle_gamma   90.00
#
_symmetry.space_group_name_H-M   'P 1'
#
loop_
_entity.id
_entity.type
_entity.pdbx_description
1 polymer ?
#
loop_
_entity_poly.entity_id
_entity_poly.type
_entity_poly.pdbx_seq_one_letter_code
_entity_poly.pdbx_strand_id
1 'polypeptide(L)'
;VVAKGEARRNMHDMIMEFSPFLYVFLLLGAAIATAVALTGVIINVDEREVEIGTLMTLGASDRFVMATALLENAFLGLMGGVLALLLGHEVSRLTLRAFSTGMFTTILHIPWHLDMLFYLLSVGLAMLATTLLWLRVRGLPLPQIVREVSR
;
A
#
# COMPACT_ATOMS: atom_id res chain seq x y z
N VAL A 1 4.88 41.80 19.94
CA VAL A 1 4.21 40.51 20.26
C VAL A 1 2.85 40.38 19.55
N VAL A 2 2.03 41.45 19.48
CA VAL A 2 0.73 41.46 18.77
C VAL A 2 0.84 41.17 17.26
N ALA A 3 1.84 41.72 16.56
CA ALA A 3 2.05 41.49 15.12
C ALA A 3 2.38 40.02 14.75
N LYS A 4 3.00 39.24 15.64
CA LYS A 4 3.23 37.79 15.43
C LYS A 4 1.94 36.97 15.57
N GLY A 5 0.97 37.45 16.35
CA GLY A 5 -0.32 36.78 16.58
C GLY A 5 -1.31 36.97 15.43
N GLU A 6 -1.26 38.11 14.74
CA GLU A 6 -2.08 38.36 13.54
C GLU A 6 -1.54 37.61 12.32
N ALA A 7 -0.21 37.60 12.11
CA ALA A 7 0.42 36.81 11.05
C ALA A 7 0.14 35.30 11.21
N ARG A 8 0.17 34.78 12.44
CA ARG A 8 -0.14 33.37 12.72
C ARG A 8 -1.61 33.01 12.48
N ARG A 9 -2.54 33.93 12.77
CA ARG A 9 -3.98 33.74 12.53
C ARG A 9 -4.28 33.72 11.04
N ASN A 10 -3.77 34.70 10.29
CA ASN A 10 -3.92 34.73 8.84
C ASN A 10 -3.30 33.49 8.16
N MET A 11 -2.14 33.01 8.64
CA MET A 11 -1.54 31.77 8.15
C MET A 11 -2.37 30.53 8.50
N HIS A 12 -2.91 30.46 9.71
CA HIS A 12 -3.78 29.36 10.13
C HIS A 12 -5.03 29.30 9.25
N ASP A 13 -5.66 30.44 9.00
CA ASP A 13 -6.88 30.51 8.21
C ASP A 13 -6.61 30.14 6.74
N MET A 14 -5.47 30.60 6.18
CA MET A 14 -5.02 30.21 4.84
C MET A 14 -4.70 28.70 4.73
N ILE A 15 -4.10 28.10 5.78
CA ILE A 15 -3.85 26.65 5.84
C ILE A 15 -5.15 25.88 5.96
N MET A 16 -6.09 26.33 6.80
CA MET A 16 -7.38 25.66 7.00
C MET A 16 -8.24 25.70 5.74
N GLU A 17 -8.18 26.80 4.98
CA GLU A 17 -8.86 26.92 3.69
C GLU A 17 -8.26 25.99 2.63
N PHE A 18 -6.92 25.82 2.61
CA PHE A 18 -6.23 24.95 1.65
C PHE A 18 -6.25 23.46 2.04
N SER A 19 -6.30 23.15 3.34
CA SER A 19 -6.26 21.78 3.87
C SER A 19 -7.24 20.78 3.24
N PRO A 20 -8.53 21.10 2.98
CA PRO A 20 -9.45 20.15 2.36
C PRO A 20 -9.01 19.71 0.97
N PHE A 21 -8.38 20.60 0.19
CA PHE A 21 -7.84 20.25 -1.12
C PHE A 21 -6.76 19.17 -0.99
N LEU A 22 -5.81 19.33 -0.07
CA LEU A 22 -4.77 18.33 0.21
C LEU A 22 -5.36 16.97 0.60
N TYR A 23 -6.42 16.95 1.42
CA TYR A 23 -7.08 15.70 1.80
C TYR A 23 -7.74 14.99 0.63
N VAL A 24 -8.34 15.72 -0.31
CA VAL A 24 -8.94 15.12 -1.52
C VAL A 24 -7.86 14.46 -2.38
N PHE A 25 -6.71 15.11 -2.60
CA PHE A 25 -5.60 14.52 -3.35
C PHE A 25 -5.00 13.31 -2.64
N LEU A 26 -4.88 13.36 -1.31
CA LEU A 26 -4.43 12.23 -0.51
C LEU A 26 -5.38 11.03 -0.63
N LEU A 27 -6.69 11.26 -0.56
CA LEU A 27 -7.70 10.22 -0.76
C LEU A 27 -7.68 9.66 -2.17
N LEU A 28 -7.54 10.52 -3.19
CA LEU A 28 -7.43 10.08 -4.58
C LEU A 28 -6.18 9.21 -4.79
N GLY A 29 -5.03 9.65 -4.29
CA GLY A 29 -3.78 8.89 -4.36
C GLY A 29 -3.89 7.54 -3.65
N ALA A 30 -4.49 7.52 -2.45
CA ALA A 30 -4.75 6.28 -1.71
C ALA A 30 -5.70 5.34 -2.47
N ALA A 31 -6.76 5.87 -3.09
CA ALA A 31 -7.70 5.09 -3.88
C ALA A 31 -7.02 4.45 -5.11
N ILE A 32 -6.21 5.23 -5.83
CA ILE A 32 -5.46 4.73 -6.99
C ILE A 32 -4.45 3.67 -6.55
N ALA A 33 -3.67 3.93 -5.50
CA ALA A 33 -2.70 2.97 -4.96
C ALA A 33 -3.39 1.66 -4.56
N THR A 34 -4.55 1.75 -3.92
CA THR A 34 -5.35 0.58 -3.54
C THR A 34 -5.87 -0.17 -4.77
N ALA A 35 -6.37 0.52 -5.79
CA ALA A 35 -6.85 -0.11 -7.03
C ALA A 35 -5.74 -0.86 -7.77
N VAL A 36 -4.53 -0.27 -7.83
CA VAL A 36 -3.35 -0.92 -8.41
C VAL A 36 -2.95 -2.14 -7.59
N ALA A 37 -2.91 -2.03 -6.26
CA ALA A 37 -2.60 -3.16 -5.39
C ALA A 37 -3.60 -4.31 -5.57
N LEU A 38 -4.91 -4.02 -5.59
CA LEU A 38 -5.97 -5.01 -5.80
C LEU A 38 -5.84 -5.73 -7.14
N THR A 39 -5.52 -4.99 -8.21
CA THR A 39 -5.28 -5.60 -9.53
C THR A 39 -4.11 -6.60 -9.48
N GLY A 40 -3.03 -6.26 -8.78
CA GLY A 40 -1.90 -7.17 -8.58
C GLY A 40 -2.28 -8.45 -7.82
N VAL A 41 -3.13 -8.33 -6.80
CA VAL A 41 -3.65 -9.50 -6.06
C VAL A 41 -4.48 -10.39 -6.97
N ILE A 42 -5.35 -9.81 -7.80
CA ILE A 42 -6.19 -10.56 -8.73
C ILE A 42 -5.33 -11.37 -9.72
N ILE A 43 -4.30 -10.76 -10.30
CA ILE A 43 -3.38 -11.44 -11.22
C ILE A 43 -2.63 -12.57 -10.48
N ASN A 44 -2.11 -12.29 -9.28
CA ASN A 44 -1.40 -13.29 -8.48
C ASN A 44 -2.29 -14.51 -8.17
N VAL A 45 -3.58 -14.28 -7.89
CA VAL A 45 -4.56 -15.35 -7.68
C VAL A 45 -4.74 -16.21 -8.92
N ASP A 46 -4.93 -15.58 -10.07
CA ASP A 46 -5.17 -16.28 -11.34
C ASP A 46 -3.99 -17.17 -11.73
N GLU A 47 -2.76 -16.65 -11.59
CA GLU A 47 -1.53 -17.42 -11.83
C GLU A 47 -1.38 -18.60 -10.84
N ARG A 48 -1.70 -18.38 -9.56
CA ARG A 48 -1.56 -19.39 -8.50
C ARG A 48 -2.58 -20.52 -8.63
N GLU A 49 -3.79 -20.23 -9.10
CA GLU A 49 -4.82 -21.26 -9.32
C GLU A 49 -4.36 -22.29 -10.36
N VAL A 50 -3.70 -21.85 -11.44
CA VAL A 50 -3.09 -22.73 -12.44
C VAL A 50 -1.95 -23.55 -11.82
N GLU A 51 -1.05 -22.92 -11.08
CA GLU A 51 0.08 -23.61 -10.43
C GLU A 51 -0.40 -24.70 -9.46
N ILE A 52 -1.36 -24.37 -8.59
CA ILE A 52 -1.97 -25.32 -7.64
C ILE A 52 -2.68 -26.46 -8.38
N GLY A 53 -3.38 -26.17 -9.48
CA GLY A 53 -3.99 -27.19 -10.35
C GLY A 53 -2.97 -28.20 -10.89
N THR A 54 -1.81 -27.73 -11.36
CA THR A 54 -0.73 -28.62 -11.81
C THR A 54 -0.08 -29.41 -10.67
N LEU A 55 0.09 -28.79 -9.51
CA LEU A 55 0.67 -29.42 -8.32
C LEU A 55 -0.27 -30.49 -7.72
N MET A 56 -1.58 -30.25 -7.70
CA MET A 56 -2.56 -31.23 -7.23
C MET A 56 -2.66 -32.46 -8.14
N THR A 57 -2.50 -32.29 -9.46
CA THR A 57 -2.44 -33.44 -10.38
C THR A 57 -1.18 -34.28 -10.17
N LEU A 58 -0.11 -33.69 -9.64
CA LEU A 58 1.12 -34.36 -9.21
C LEU A 58 1.09 -34.84 -7.74
N GLY A 59 0.00 -34.60 -7.01
CA GLY A 59 -0.19 -35.06 -5.63
C GLY A 59 0.44 -34.18 -4.53
N ALA A 60 0.78 -32.93 -4.82
CA ALA A 60 1.37 -32.01 -3.85
C ALA A 60 0.33 -31.40 -2.88
N SER A 61 0.81 -30.89 -1.74
CA SER A 61 -0.06 -30.35 -0.66
C SER A 61 -0.24 -28.83 -0.73
N ASP A 62 -1.49 -28.35 -0.65
CA ASP A 62 -1.86 -26.92 -0.68
C ASP A 62 -1.19 -26.04 0.38
N ARG A 63 -0.78 -26.63 1.52
CA ARG A 63 -0.16 -25.91 2.64
C ARG A 63 1.24 -25.39 2.29
N PHE A 64 1.99 -26.15 1.49
CA PHE A 64 3.32 -25.74 1.04
C PHE A 64 3.23 -24.53 0.13
N VAL A 65 2.27 -24.54 -0.80
CA VAL A 65 2.02 -23.45 -1.73
C VAL A 65 1.57 -22.18 -1.00
N MET A 66 0.76 -22.30 0.05
CA MET A 66 0.38 -21.14 0.87
C MET A 66 1.56 -20.55 1.65
N ALA A 67 2.43 -21.40 2.21
CA ALA A 67 3.58 -20.95 2.98
C ALA A 67 4.57 -20.16 2.11
N THR A 68 4.83 -20.62 0.89
CA THR A 68 5.70 -19.90 -0.05
C THR A 68 5.08 -18.57 -0.48
N ALA A 69 3.77 -18.53 -0.79
CA ALA A 69 3.06 -17.29 -1.14
C ALA A 69 3.10 -16.25 -0.01
N LEU A 70 2.93 -16.70 1.24
CA LEU A 70 2.98 -15.82 2.41
C LEU A 70 4.37 -15.24 2.61
N LEU A 71 5.42 -16.04 2.41
CA LEU A 71 6.79 -15.58 2.54
C LEU A 71 7.16 -14.58 1.44
N GLU A 72 6.77 -14.84 0.19
CA GLU A 72 6.95 -13.94 -0.95
C GLU A 72 6.28 -12.59 -0.70
N ASN A 73 4.99 -12.60 -0.33
CA ASN A 73 4.24 -11.38 -0.10
C ASN A 73 4.69 -10.65 1.18
N ALA A 74 5.10 -11.36 2.22
CA ALA A 74 5.71 -10.74 3.40
C ALA A 74 7.01 -10.03 3.03
N PHE A 75 7.85 -10.65 2.20
CA PHE A 75 9.08 -10.04 1.70
C PHE A 75 8.79 -8.80 0.85
N LEU A 76 7.83 -8.87 -0.07
CA LEU A 76 7.40 -7.74 -0.88
C LEU A 76 6.82 -6.60 -0.03
N GLY A 77 5.99 -6.91 0.97
CA GLY A 77 5.42 -5.93 1.90
C GLY A 77 6.48 -5.23 2.75
N LEU A 78 7.45 -5.99 3.27
CA LEU A 78 8.57 -5.44 4.05
C LEU A 78 9.44 -4.52 3.19
N MET A 79 9.87 -4.99 2.01
CA MET A 79 10.72 -4.22 1.10
C MET A 79 9.99 -2.99 0.57
N GLY A 80 8.74 -3.17 0.14
CA GLY A 80 7.89 -2.08 -0.35
C GLY A 80 7.63 -1.03 0.71
N GLY A 81 7.34 -1.45 1.95
CA GLY A 81 7.16 -0.54 3.08
C GLY A 81 8.42 0.27 3.39
N VAL A 82 9.60 -0.36 3.39
CA VAL A 82 10.88 0.33 3.65
C VAL A 82 11.16 1.35 2.55
N LEU A 83 10.96 0.96 1.28
CA LEU A 83 11.13 1.85 0.14
C LEU A 83 10.13 3.02 0.19
N ALA A 84 8.88 2.75 0.53
CA ALA A 84 7.85 3.78 0.67
C ALA A 84 8.21 4.81 1.76
N LEU A 85 8.72 4.36 2.91
CA LEU A 85 9.19 5.25 3.98
C LEU A 85 10.36 6.12 3.53
N LEU A 86 11.39 5.51 2.93
CA LEU A 86 12.59 6.23 2.49
C LEU A 86 12.25 7.27 1.41
N LEU A 87 11.49 6.86 0.39
CA LEU A 87 11.10 7.74 -0.70
C LEU A 87 10.14 8.82 -0.22
N GLY A 88 9.14 8.48 0.60
CA GLY A 88 8.21 9.44 1.17
C GLY A 88 8.91 10.51 2.01
N HIS A 89 9.88 10.09 2.83
CA HIS A 89 10.68 11.01 3.64
C HIS A 89 11.53 11.96 2.77
N GLU A 90 12.25 11.43 1.78
CA GLU A 90 13.10 12.25 0.91
C GLU A 90 12.28 13.19 0.01
N VAL A 91 11.15 12.73 -0.54
CA VAL A 91 10.23 13.59 -1.30
C VAL A 91 9.70 14.71 -0.41
N SER A 92 9.25 14.40 0.81
CA SER A 92 8.78 15.41 1.75
C SER A 92 9.85 16.46 2.04
N ARG A 93 11.09 16.03 2.31
CA ARG A 93 12.22 16.94 2.53
C ARG A 93 12.52 17.82 1.31
N LEU A 94 12.51 17.25 0.11
CA LEU A 94 12.75 17.97 -1.14
C LEU A 94 11.65 19.01 -1.41
N THR A 95 10.39 18.63 -1.22
CA THR A 95 9.25 19.55 -1.34
C THR A 95 9.40 20.70 -0.35
N LEU A 96 9.70 20.45 0.93
CA LEU A 96 9.87 21.54 1.89
C LEU A 96 11.03 22.48 1.54
N ARG A 97 12.16 21.94 1.06
CA ARG A 97 13.28 22.77 0.59
C ARG A 97 12.86 23.68 -0.57
N ALA A 98 12.13 23.14 -1.53
CA ALA A 98 11.62 23.89 -2.67
C ALA A 98 10.66 25.03 -2.26
N PHE A 99 9.87 24.83 -1.20
CA PHE A 99 8.99 25.86 -0.65
C PHE A 99 9.69 26.88 0.29
N SER A 100 10.87 26.56 0.82
CA SER A 100 11.55 27.37 1.84
C SER A 100 12.25 28.64 1.33
N THR A 101 12.26 28.90 0.03
CA THR A 101 13.14 29.89 -0.63
C THR A 101 12.71 31.36 -0.52
N GLY A 102 11.68 31.73 0.26
CA GLY A 102 11.23 33.14 0.34
C GLY A 102 10.84 33.68 1.71
N MET A 103 10.08 32.94 2.53
CA MET A 103 9.51 33.45 3.79
C MET A 103 9.34 32.39 4.90
N PHE A 104 9.69 31.12 4.63
CA PHE A 104 9.24 29.99 5.45
C PHE A 104 10.39 29.05 5.79
N THR A 105 10.83 29.05 7.04
CA THR A 105 11.64 27.95 7.60
C THR A 105 10.72 27.05 8.43
N THR A 106 9.89 26.24 7.76
CA THR A 106 9.08 25.25 8.47
C THR A 106 9.95 24.02 8.73
N ILE A 107 10.24 23.76 10.00
CA ILE A 107 10.89 22.51 10.43
C ILE A 107 9.85 21.40 10.27
N LEU A 108 10.17 20.40 9.45
CA LEU A 108 9.34 19.23 9.27
C LEU A 108 9.31 18.42 10.58
N HIS A 109 8.21 18.51 11.32
CA HIS A 109 7.93 17.60 12.42
C HIS A 109 7.05 16.48 11.87
N ILE A 110 7.66 15.47 11.23
CA ILE A 110 6.92 14.23 10.95
C ILE A 110 6.85 13.46 12.27
N PRO A 111 5.65 13.23 12.83
CA PRO A 111 5.53 12.38 13.99
C PRO A 111 5.91 10.93 13.63
N TRP A 112 6.93 10.40 14.30
CA TRP A 112 7.42 9.02 14.10
C TRP A 112 6.35 7.94 14.22
N HIS A 113 5.29 8.19 14.98
CA HIS A 113 4.19 7.24 15.17
C HIS A 113 3.32 7.09 13.91
N LEU A 114 3.18 8.13 13.09
CA LEU A 114 2.42 8.03 11.83
C LEU A 114 3.21 7.23 10.79
N ASP A 115 4.51 7.50 10.63
CA ASP A 115 5.36 6.76 9.70
C ASP A 115 5.39 5.27 10.02
N MET A 116 5.55 4.93 11.30
CA MET A 116 5.53 3.54 11.76
C MET A 116 4.15 2.88 11.53
N LEU A 117 3.05 3.62 11.71
CA LEU A 117 1.70 3.12 11.43
C LEU A 117 1.50 2.82 9.93
N PHE A 118 1.94 3.70 9.03
CA PHE A 118 1.85 3.47 7.58
C PHE A 118 2.71 2.30 7.13
N TYR A 119 3.90 2.13 7.72
CA TYR A 119 4.73 0.96 7.48
C TYR A 119 4.02 -0.34 7.89
N LEU A 120 3.48 -0.38 9.11
CA LEU A 120 2.73 -1.54 9.60
C LEU A 120 1.50 -1.85 8.74
N LEU A 121 0.79 -0.81 8.29
CA LEU A 121 -0.34 -0.95 7.37
C LEU A 121 0.07 -1.53 6.02
N SER A 122 1.23 -1.14 5.47
CA SER A 122 1.72 -1.69 4.20
C SER A 122 2.02 -3.19 4.27
N VAL A 123 2.68 -3.63 5.35
CA VAL A 123 2.95 -5.04 5.61
C VAL A 123 1.64 -5.79 5.87
N GLY A 124 0.74 -5.20 6.67
CA GLY A 124 -0.58 -5.75 6.94
C GLY A 124 -1.42 -5.95 5.68
N LEU A 125 -1.42 -4.97 4.76
CA LEU A 125 -2.10 -5.07 3.48
C LEU A 125 -1.54 -6.18 2.61
N ALA A 126 -0.21 -6.33 2.55
CA ALA A 126 0.43 -7.43 1.81
C ALA A 126 0.05 -8.81 2.38
N MET A 127 0.00 -8.96 3.70
CA MET A 127 -0.43 -10.21 4.36
C MET A 127 -1.92 -10.49 4.16
N LEU A 128 -2.77 -9.46 4.24
CA LEU A 128 -4.21 -9.57 4.02
C LEU A 128 -4.51 -10.00 2.58
N ALA A 129 -3.80 -9.45 1.60
CA ALA A 129 -3.90 -9.83 0.20
C ALA A 129 -3.69 -11.34 0.00
N THR A 130 -2.63 -11.91 0.58
CA THR A 130 -2.35 -13.36 0.48
C THR A 130 -3.38 -14.21 1.22
N THR A 131 -3.89 -13.72 2.35
CA THR A 131 -4.92 -14.44 3.10
C THR A 131 -6.25 -14.47 2.34
N LEU A 132 -6.60 -13.38 1.65
CA LEU A 132 -7.78 -13.29 0.79
C LEU A 132 -7.69 -14.26 -0.40
N LEU A 133 -6.51 -14.37 -1.03
CA LEU A 133 -6.22 -15.35 -2.07
C LEU A 133 -6.61 -16.77 -1.62
N TRP A 134 -6.19 -17.17 -0.43
CA TRP A 134 -6.45 -18.51 0.08
C TRP A 134 -7.93 -18.81 0.31
N LEU A 135 -8.70 -17.83 0.79
CA LEU A 135 -10.14 -17.98 0.95
C LEU A 135 -10.84 -18.23 -0.40
N ARG A 136 -10.32 -17.62 -1.47
CA ARG A 136 -10.88 -17.79 -2.81
C ARG A 136 -10.53 -19.14 -3.42
N VAL A 137 -9.26 -19.57 -3.31
CA VAL A 137 -8.80 -20.88 -3.79
C VAL A 137 -9.55 -22.04 -3.12
N ARG A 138 -9.83 -21.93 -1.80
CA ARG A 138 -10.61 -22.94 -1.07
C ARG A 138 -12.06 -23.10 -1.54
N GLY A 139 -12.59 -22.10 -2.25
CA GLY A 139 -13.97 -22.11 -2.74
C GLY A 139 -14.13 -22.73 -4.13
N LEU A 140 -13.06 -23.13 -4.82
CA LEU A 140 -13.13 -23.56 -6.22
C LEU A 140 -13.55 -25.04 -6.34
N PRO A 141 -14.68 -25.35 -7.01
CA PRO A 141 -15.00 -26.71 -7.37
C PRO A 141 -14.06 -27.18 -8.49
N LEU A 142 -13.12 -28.05 -8.12
CA LEU A 142 -12.17 -28.79 -8.98
C LEU A 142 -12.69 -29.35 -10.33
N PRO A 143 -13.99 -29.69 -10.54
CA PRO A 143 -14.43 -30.27 -11.81
C PRO A 143 -14.36 -29.37 -13.05
N GLN A 144 -14.17 -28.05 -12.92
CA GLN A 144 -14.23 -27.12 -14.07
C GLN A 144 -12.89 -26.94 -14.80
N ILE A 145 -11.76 -27.10 -14.09
CA ILE A 145 -10.40 -26.90 -14.64
C ILE A 145 -10.09 -27.88 -15.78
N VAL A 146 -10.70 -29.07 -15.78
CA VAL A 146 -10.50 -30.09 -16.82
C VAL A 146 -11.16 -29.71 -18.16
N ARG A 147 -12.19 -28.86 -18.17
CA ARG A 147 -12.92 -28.50 -19.41
C ARG A 147 -12.30 -27.35 -20.21
N GLU A 148 -11.45 -26.54 -19.58
CA GLU A 148 -10.85 -25.37 -20.22
C GLU A 148 -9.56 -25.71 -20.98
N VAL A 149 -8.81 -26.71 -20.48
CA VAL A 149 -7.62 -27.26 -21.16
C VAL A 149 -7.98 -28.11 -22.39
N SER A 150 -9.23 -28.55 -22.52
CA SER A 150 -9.70 -29.35 -23.65
C SER A 150 -10.30 -28.54 -24.81
N ARG A 151 -10.06 -27.23 -24.88
CA ARG A 151 -10.50 -26.36 -25.99
C ARG A 151 -9.35 -25.66 -26.69
#